data_AF-A0A2V6MTK5-F1
#
_entry.id   AF-A0A2V6MTK5-F1
#
_cell.length_a   1.000
_cell.length_b   1.000
_cell.length_c   1.000
_cell.angle_alpha   90.00
_cell.angle_beta   90.00
_cell.angle_gamma   90.00
#
_symmetry.space_group_name_H-M   'P 1'
#
loop_
_entity.id
_entity.type
_entity.pdbx_description
1 polymer ?
#
loop_
_entity_poly.entity_id
_entity_poly.type
_entity_poly.pdbx_seq_one_letter_code
_entity_poly.pdbx_strand_id
1 'polypeptide(L)'
;IYARVEAFRIVNGYGLFRVMTKDRREIVIEGSSDGIDWKPYEFKWKPGDVMRAPGWCAPHQPRLDWQMWFAALGSYRQNPWFIQTVISLLDGKPKVAALFERNPFPQSPPRYVRATLYRYRFTTAQEHRQTGAWWKRQELGEYLPGVSLEDVH
;
A
#
# COMPACT_ATOMS: atom_id res chain seq x y z
N ILE A 1 21.91 26.86 9.72
CA ILE A 1 22.18 26.85 11.17
C ILE A 1 22.21 25.41 11.68
N TYR A 2 21.11 24.64 11.54
CA TYR A 2 21.01 23.24 11.98
C TYR A 2 22.14 22.30 11.50
N ALA A 3 22.47 22.30 10.20
CA ALA A 3 23.54 21.46 9.63
C ALA A 3 24.94 21.75 10.19
N ARG A 4 25.18 22.93 10.79
CA ARG A 4 26.50 23.31 11.34
C ARG A 4 26.71 22.83 12.78
N VAL A 5 25.65 22.49 13.50
CA VAL A 5 25.69 22.04 14.92
C VAL A 5 25.35 20.56 15.09
N GLU A 6 24.92 19.89 14.03
CA GLU A 6 24.59 18.45 14.02
C GLU A 6 25.76 17.55 14.43
N ALA A 7 26.97 17.84 13.96
CA ALA A 7 28.19 17.06 14.27
C ALA A 7 28.51 17.01 15.77
N PHE A 8 28.08 18.04 16.52
CA PHE A 8 28.28 18.11 17.97
C PHE A 8 27.16 17.43 18.78
N ARG A 9 26.11 16.91 18.13
CA ARG A 9 24.93 16.29 18.76
C ARG A 9 24.18 17.18 19.77
N ILE A 10 24.48 18.49 19.81
CA ILE A 10 23.94 19.46 20.80
C ILE A 10 22.46 19.76 20.52
N VAL A 11 22.03 19.70 19.25
CA VAL A 11 20.64 19.93 18.85
C VAL A 11 20.18 18.74 18.00
N ASN A 12 19.34 17.88 18.57
CA ASN A 12 18.70 16.81 17.80
C ASN A 12 17.34 17.30 17.28
N GLY A 13 17.03 16.97 16.03
CA GLY A 13 15.70 17.19 15.50
C GLY A 13 14.78 16.17 16.13
N TYR A 14 13.97 16.58 17.09
CA TYR A 14 12.95 15.74 17.68
C TYR A 14 11.76 15.67 16.73
N GLY A 15 11.65 14.56 16.02
CA GLY A 15 10.52 14.25 15.15
C GLY A 15 10.64 12.80 14.69
N LEU A 16 9.53 12.05 14.78
CA LEU A 16 9.48 10.64 14.40
C LEU A 16 9.87 10.41 12.91
N PHE A 17 9.79 11.46 12.07
CA PHE A 17 10.13 11.45 10.64
C PHE A 17 10.92 12.70 10.25
N ARG A 18 12.22 12.71 10.57
CA ARG A 18 13.12 13.82 10.23
C ARG A 18 13.40 13.94 8.72
N VAL A 19 13.22 12.85 7.96
CA VAL A 19 13.32 12.82 6.48
C VAL A 19 12.06 12.14 5.96
N MET A 20 11.25 12.90 5.23
CA MET A 20 10.04 12.39 4.58
C MET A 20 10.34 12.01 3.13
N THR A 21 9.75 10.91 2.67
CA THR A 21 9.80 10.53 1.26
C THR A 21 9.16 11.61 0.40
N LYS A 22 9.86 12.05 -0.65
CA LYS A 22 9.31 13.01 -1.64
C LYS A 22 8.27 12.37 -2.55
N ASP A 23 8.41 11.07 -2.80
CA ASP A 23 7.50 10.27 -3.60
C ASP A 23 6.61 9.41 -2.70
N ARG A 24 5.33 9.32 -3.06
CA ARG A 24 4.39 8.40 -2.41
C ARG A 24 4.39 7.07 -3.16
N ARG A 25 5.14 6.10 -2.66
CA ARG A 25 5.10 4.72 -3.15
C ARG A 25 4.03 3.94 -2.41
N GLU A 26 3.15 3.28 -3.15
CA GLU A 26 2.03 2.53 -2.60
C GLU A 26 2.08 1.11 -3.16
N ILE A 27 2.01 0.13 -2.27
CA ILE A 27 1.85 -1.27 -2.65
C ILE A 27 0.34 -1.52 -2.84
N VAL A 28 -0.03 -2.10 -3.97
CA VAL A 28 -1.38 -2.57 -4.28
C VAL A 28 -1.37 -4.08 -4.23
N ILE A 29 -2.19 -4.68 -3.35
CA ILE A 29 -2.38 -6.12 -3.27
C ILE A 29 -3.49 -6.51 -4.22
N GLU A 30 -3.24 -7.50 -5.07
CA GLU A 30 -4.18 -7.96 -6.08
C GLU A 30 -4.39 -9.46 -5.95
N GLY A 31 -5.64 -9.90 -6.05
CA GLY A 31 -5.99 -11.32 -6.12
C GLY A 31 -6.41 -11.70 -7.54
N SER A 32 -6.26 -12.98 -7.88
CA SER A 32 -6.71 -13.55 -9.15
C SER A 32 -7.18 -15.00 -8.95
N SER A 33 -8.20 -15.41 -9.70
CA SER A 33 -8.67 -16.80 -9.75
C SER A 33 -7.94 -17.64 -10.80
N ASP A 34 -7.39 -16.99 -11.83
CA ASP A 34 -6.81 -17.62 -13.03
C ASP A 34 -5.35 -17.23 -13.30
N GLY A 35 -4.80 -16.26 -12.56
CA GLY A 35 -3.46 -15.72 -12.76
C GLY A 35 -3.36 -14.69 -13.90
N ILE A 36 -4.48 -14.36 -14.55
CA ILE A 36 -4.56 -13.47 -15.73
C ILE A 36 -5.32 -12.20 -15.36
N ASP A 37 -6.52 -12.31 -14.80
CA ASP A 37 -7.34 -11.17 -14.36
C ASP A 37 -7.04 -10.85 -12.88
N TRP A 38 -6.44 -9.69 -12.64
CA TRP A 38 -5.98 -9.26 -11.32
C TRP A 38 -6.85 -8.13 -10.79
N LYS A 39 -7.42 -8.34 -9.59
CA LYS A 39 -8.34 -7.40 -8.95
C LYS A 39 -7.75 -6.86 -7.66
N PRO A 40 -7.70 -5.52 -7.48
CA PRO A 40 -7.10 -4.93 -6.30
C PRO A 40 -8.00 -5.09 -5.07
N TYR A 41 -7.37 -5.39 -3.94
CA TYR A 41 -7.97 -5.15 -2.63
C TYR A 41 -7.86 -3.66 -2.29
N GLU A 42 -8.99 -2.98 -2.16
CA GLU A 42 -8.99 -1.55 -1.86
C GLU A 42 -8.83 -1.33 -0.35
N PHE A 43 -7.87 -0.49 0.03
CA PHE A 43 -7.62 -0.14 1.41
C PHE A 43 -8.55 0.98 1.87
N LYS A 44 -8.80 1.10 3.18
CA LYS A 44 -9.76 2.07 3.72
C LYS A 44 -9.29 3.51 3.61
N TRP A 45 -7.99 3.75 3.83
CA TRP A 45 -7.50 5.12 4.06
C TRP A 45 -6.34 5.52 3.16
N LYS A 46 -5.43 4.60 2.82
CA LYS A 46 -4.34 4.92 1.88
C LYS A 46 -4.86 5.03 0.44
N PRO A 47 -4.11 5.67 -0.48
CA PRO A 47 -4.49 5.70 -1.89
C PRO A 47 -4.63 4.29 -2.50
N GLY A 48 -5.57 4.19 -3.45
CA GLY A 48 -5.94 2.99 -4.18
C GLY A 48 -6.57 3.41 -5.49
N ASP A 49 -7.89 3.31 -5.62
CA ASP A 49 -8.63 3.92 -6.74
C ASP A 49 -8.24 5.40 -6.96
N VAL A 50 -7.84 5.73 -8.19
CA VAL A 50 -7.42 7.08 -8.59
C VAL A 50 -8.56 8.10 -8.58
N MET A 51 -9.80 7.61 -8.66
CA MET A 51 -11.02 8.43 -8.60
C MET A 51 -11.44 8.73 -7.15
N ARG A 52 -10.85 8.06 -6.16
CA ARG A 52 -11.22 8.26 -4.76
C ARG A 52 -10.47 9.44 -4.14
N ALA A 53 -11.24 10.39 -3.62
CA ALA A 53 -10.71 11.50 -2.84
C ALA A 53 -9.93 11.02 -1.60
N PRO A 54 -8.89 11.73 -1.16
CA PRO A 54 -8.23 11.45 0.11
C PRO A 54 -9.19 11.60 1.29
N GLY A 55 -9.20 10.63 2.20
CA GLY A 55 -10.02 10.66 3.41
C GLY A 55 -9.30 11.26 4.62
N TRP A 56 -10.09 11.65 5.63
CA TRP A 56 -9.59 12.02 6.96
C TRP A 56 -9.73 10.83 7.93
N CYS A 57 -8.59 10.28 8.39
CA CYS A 57 -8.57 9.11 9.27
C CYS A 57 -8.18 9.42 10.73
N ALA A 58 -7.89 10.67 11.07
CA ALA A 58 -7.64 11.04 12.46
C ALA A 58 -8.97 11.03 13.24
N PRO A 59 -9.04 10.47 14.47
CA PRO A 59 -7.95 9.92 15.29
C PRO A 59 -7.74 8.39 15.17
N HIS A 60 -8.40 7.71 14.23
CA HIS A 60 -8.44 6.25 14.10
C HIS A 60 -7.08 5.56 13.89
N GLN A 61 -6.08 6.23 13.30
CA GLN A 61 -4.72 5.70 13.07
C GLN A 61 -4.70 4.28 12.46
N PRO A 62 -5.14 4.11 11.20
CA PRO A 62 -5.31 2.80 10.58
C PRO A 62 -3.99 2.05 10.45
N ARG A 63 -3.85 0.97 11.22
CA ARG A 63 -2.56 0.27 11.39
C ARG A 63 -2.09 -0.46 10.15
N LEU A 64 -2.99 -1.12 9.42
CA LEU A 64 -2.62 -1.82 8.18
C LEU A 64 -2.15 -0.83 7.12
N ASP A 65 -2.96 0.18 6.78
CA ASP A 65 -2.64 1.23 5.81
C ASP A 65 -1.32 1.94 6.13
N TRP A 66 -1.07 2.20 7.42
CA TRP A 66 0.16 2.81 7.90
C TRP A 66 1.37 1.88 7.74
N GLN A 67 1.24 0.60 8.09
CA GLN A 67 2.32 -0.38 7.90
C GLN A 67 2.70 -0.57 6.43
N MET A 68 1.74 -0.45 5.50
CA MET A 68 2.02 -0.52 4.06
C MET A 68 2.99 0.59 3.60
N TRP A 69 2.92 1.79 4.19
CA TRP A 69 3.86 2.87 3.86
C TRP A 69 5.30 2.49 4.22
N PHE A 70 5.53 1.85 5.38
CA PHE A 70 6.86 1.34 5.74
C PHE A 70 7.29 0.18 4.86
N ALA A 71 6.39 -0.75 4.55
CA ALA A 71 6.71 -1.89 3.69
C ALA A 71 7.20 -1.45 2.30
N ALA A 72 6.66 -0.35 1.77
CA ALA A 72 7.06 0.22 0.49
C ALA A 72 8.49 0.83 0.48
N LEU A 73 9.13 0.98 1.65
CA LEU A 73 10.52 1.44 1.77
C LEU A 73 11.53 0.29 1.62
N GLY A 74 11.09 -0.96 1.75
CA GLY A 74 11.95 -2.14 1.68
C GLY A 74 11.39 -3.19 0.72
N SER A 75 11.73 -4.46 0.95
CA SER A 75 11.19 -5.60 0.19
C SER A 75 10.21 -6.42 1.03
N TYR A 76 9.36 -7.20 0.37
CA TYR A 76 8.41 -8.11 1.04
C TYR A 76 9.12 -9.09 1.98
N ARG A 77 10.37 -9.49 1.66
CA ARG A 77 11.19 -10.40 2.47
C ARG A 77 11.56 -9.83 3.84
N GLN A 78 11.62 -8.50 3.96
CA GLN A 78 11.87 -7.79 5.22
C GLN A 78 10.60 -7.54 6.03
N ASN A 79 9.43 -7.92 5.49
CA ASN A 79 8.12 -7.66 6.08
C ASN A 79 7.34 -8.99 6.27
N PRO A 80 7.68 -9.84 7.25
CA PRO A 80 6.99 -11.13 7.47
C PRO A 80 5.48 -11.00 7.66
N TRP A 81 5.02 -9.90 8.29
CA TRP A 81 3.59 -9.61 8.48
C TRP A 81 2.84 -9.46 7.15
N PHE A 82 3.51 -8.95 6.12
CA PHE A 82 2.91 -8.77 4.79
C PHE A 82 2.68 -10.13 4.13
N ILE A 83 3.66 -11.03 4.23
CA ILE A 83 3.52 -12.40 3.73
C ILE A 83 2.41 -13.16 4.46
N GLN A 84 2.30 -13.01 5.79
CA GLN A 84 1.19 -13.59 6.55
C GLN A 84 -0.17 -13.00 6.15
N THR A 85 -0.21 -11.72 5.77
CA THR A 85 -1.42 -11.10 5.21
C THR A 85 -1.79 -11.74 3.87
N VAL A 86 -0.82 -11.95 2.98
CA VAL A 86 -1.01 -12.61 1.68
C VAL A 86 -1.49 -14.05 1.83
N ILE A 87 -0.85 -14.85 2.68
CA ILE A 87 -1.28 -16.22 3.00
C ILE A 87 -2.71 -16.22 3.53
N SER A 88 -3.02 -15.28 4.44
CA SER A 88 -4.37 -15.19 5.01
C SER A 88 -5.44 -14.79 3.99
N LEU A 89 -5.08 -14.02 2.95
CA LEU A 89 -5.99 -13.70 1.85
C LEU A 89 -6.19 -14.91 0.93
N LEU A 90 -5.13 -15.67 0.64
CA LEU A 90 -5.19 -16.93 -0.09
C LEU A 90 -6.03 -17.99 0.66
N ASP A 91 -5.91 -18.06 1.98
CA ASP A 91 -6.76 -18.88 2.87
C ASP A 91 -8.22 -18.39 2.96
N GLY A 92 -8.51 -17.17 2.48
CA GLY A 92 -9.83 -16.56 2.59
C GLY A 92 -10.25 -16.17 4.01
N LYS A 93 -9.30 -15.83 4.90
CA LYS A 93 -9.62 -15.50 6.29
C LYS A 93 -10.48 -14.24 6.39
N PRO A 94 -11.74 -14.32 6.86
CA PRO A 94 -12.69 -13.20 6.79
C PRO A 94 -12.24 -12.00 7.63
N LYS A 95 -11.54 -12.23 8.75
CA LYS A 95 -11.01 -11.15 9.61
C LYS A 95 -9.92 -10.33 8.92
N VAL A 96 -9.11 -10.95 8.06
CA VAL A 96 -8.08 -10.24 7.28
C VAL A 96 -8.72 -9.50 6.11
N ALA A 97 -9.65 -10.15 5.40
CA ALA A 97 -10.42 -9.50 4.33
C ALA A 97 -11.17 -8.25 4.82
N ALA A 98 -11.69 -8.26 6.06
CA ALA A 98 -12.39 -7.13 6.67
C ALA A 98 -11.50 -5.91 6.99
N LEU A 99 -10.16 -6.05 6.92
CA LEU A 99 -9.24 -4.92 7.06
C LEU A 99 -9.29 -4.01 5.81
N PHE A 100 -9.70 -4.56 4.67
CA PHE A 100 -9.86 -3.83 3.41
C PHE A 100 -11.25 -3.19 3.33
N GLU A 101 -11.35 -2.12 2.55
CA GLU A 101 -12.62 -1.50 2.19
C GLU A 101 -13.39 -2.37 1.21
N ARG A 102 -12.68 -2.89 0.20
CA ARG A 102 -13.26 -3.77 -0.82
C ARG A 102 -12.45 -5.06 -0.93
N ASN A 103 -13.13 -6.18 -0.73
CA ASN A 103 -12.65 -7.51 -1.10
C ASN A 103 -13.25 -7.89 -2.47
N PRO A 104 -12.45 -8.05 -3.54
CA PRO A 104 -12.95 -8.47 -4.85
C PRO A 104 -13.33 -9.96 -4.93
N PHE A 105 -13.07 -10.73 -3.87
CA PHE A 105 -13.30 -12.18 -3.76
C PHE A 105 -14.21 -12.53 -2.57
N PRO A 106 -15.49 -12.08 -2.54
CA PRO A 106 -16.36 -12.33 -1.39
C PRO A 106 -16.94 -13.75 -1.32
N GLN A 107 -17.06 -14.46 -2.46
CA GLN A 107 -17.62 -15.82 -2.50
C GLN A 107 -16.58 -16.92 -2.30
N SER A 108 -15.39 -16.74 -2.87
CA SER A 108 -14.30 -17.72 -2.84
C SER A 108 -12.97 -16.98 -2.84
N PRO A 109 -11.98 -17.39 -2.04
CA PRO A 109 -10.67 -16.74 -2.02
C PRO A 109 -10.00 -16.79 -3.40
N PRO A 110 -9.08 -15.84 -3.68
CA PRO A 110 -8.29 -15.90 -4.90
C PRO A 110 -7.35 -17.12 -4.87
N ARG A 111 -7.06 -17.68 -6.05
CA ARG A 111 -6.07 -18.75 -6.20
C ARG A 111 -4.64 -18.21 -6.14
N TYR A 112 -4.47 -16.98 -6.62
CA TYR A 112 -3.20 -16.28 -6.67
C TYR A 112 -3.30 -14.90 -6.04
N VAL A 113 -2.25 -14.48 -5.35
CA VAL A 113 -2.10 -13.12 -4.86
C VAL A 113 -0.76 -12.60 -5.34
N ARG A 114 -0.73 -11.34 -5.81
CA ARG A 114 0.50 -10.61 -6.11
C ARG A 114 0.44 -9.25 -5.44
N ALA A 115 1.56 -8.53 -5.50
CA ALA A 115 1.54 -7.12 -5.15
C ALA A 115 2.41 -6.29 -6.08
N THR A 116 1.86 -5.15 -6.47
CA THR A 116 2.48 -4.25 -7.45
C THR A 116 2.80 -2.92 -6.78
N LEU A 117 3.99 -2.39 -7.03
CA LEU A 117 4.44 -1.11 -6.49
C LEU A 117 4.12 0.01 -7.47
N TYR A 118 3.42 1.02 -6.99
CA TYR A 118 3.07 2.20 -7.76
C TYR A 118 3.63 3.46 -7.13
N ARG A 119 3.98 4.46 -7.95
CA ARG A 119 4.14 5.84 -7.51
C ARG A 119 2.83 6.57 -7.69
N TYR A 120 2.29 7.11 -6.59
CA TYR A 120 1.13 8.00 -6.60
C TYR A 120 1.58 9.46 -6.50
N ARG A 121 0.87 10.34 -7.20
CA ARG A 121 0.89 11.78 -6.98
C ARG A 121 -0.51 12.33 -7.09
N PHE A 122 -0.75 13.48 -6.48
CA PHE A 122 -1.97 14.24 -6.75
C PHE A 122 -2.02 14.67 -8.20
N THR A 123 -3.23 14.72 -8.74
CA THR A 123 -3.52 15.44 -9.97
C THR A 123 -3.37 16.95 -9.75
N THR A 124 -3.00 17.68 -10.80
CA THR A 124 -3.16 19.13 -10.82
C THR A 124 -4.63 19.50 -10.91
N ALA A 125 -4.96 20.77 -10.61
CA ALA A 125 -6.33 21.26 -10.75
C ALA A 125 -6.87 21.12 -12.19
N GLN A 126 -6.00 21.27 -13.20
CA GLN A 126 -6.38 21.06 -14.60
C GLN A 126 -6.66 19.58 -14.89
N GLU A 127 -5.77 18.68 -14.47
CA GLU A 127 -5.93 17.23 -14.65
C GLU A 127 -7.23 16.75 -13.98
N HIS A 128 -7.48 17.15 -12.73
CA HIS A 128 -8.71 16.79 -12.01
C HIS A 128 -9.98 17.31 -12.71
N ARG A 129 -9.98 18.55 -13.22
CA ARG A 129 -11.13 19.08 -13.97
C ARG A 129 -11.42 18.30 -15.25
N GLN A 130 -10.40 17.74 -15.89
CA GLN A 130 -10.54 17.00 -17.15
C GLN A 130 -10.95 15.54 -16.92
N THR A 131 -10.38 14.87 -15.93
CA THR A 131 -10.56 13.43 -15.73
C THR A 131 -11.44 13.07 -14.54
N GLY A 132 -11.65 14.00 -13.60
CA GLY A 132 -12.28 13.73 -12.30
C GLY A 132 -11.41 12.92 -11.33
N ALA A 133 -10.19 12.52 -11.73
CA ALA A 133 -9.30 11.74 -10.88
C ALA A 133 -8.62 12.64 -9.85
N TRP A 134 -8.47 12.14 -8.62
CA TRP A 134 -7.71 12.78 -7.53
C TRP A 134 -6.23 12.42 -7.57
N TRP A 135 -5.92 11.27 -8.14
CA TRP A 135 -4.57 10.72 -8.18
C TRP A 135 -4.14 10.40 -9.60
N LYS A 136 -2.84 10.48 -9.83
CA LYS A 136 -2.16 9.79 -10.92
C LYS A 136 -1.26 8.74 -10.33
N ARG A 137 -1.29 7.55 -10.94
CA ARG A 137 -0.41 6.44 -10.56
C ARG A 137 0.45 6.01 -11.75
N GLN A 138 1.68 5.63 -11.45
CA GLN A 138 2.62 5.02 -12.38
C GLN A 138 3.12 3.73 -11.78
N GLU A 139 3.05 2.64 -12.54
CA GLU A 139 3.64 1.37 -12.12
C GLU A 139 5.17 1.48 -12.06
N LEU A 140 5.75 1.03 -10.96
CA LEU A 140 7.20 0.96 -10.78
C LEU A 140 7.74 -0.46 -10.94
N GLY A 141 6.89 -1.47 -10.79
CA GLY A 141 7.23 -2.88 -10.93
C GLY A 141 6.56 -3.73 -9.85
N GLU A 142 6.93 -5.01 -9.82
CA GLU A 142 6.40 -5.97 -8.86
C GLU A 142 7.02 -5.78 -7.47
N TYR A 143 6.18 -5.75 -6.44
CA TYR A 143 6.62 -5.84 -5.04
C TYR A 143 6.67 -7.29 -4.57
N LEU A 144 5.68 -8.10 -4.96
CA LEU A 144 5.60 -9.54 -4.72
C LEU A 144 5.11 -10.19 -6.02
N PRO A 145 5.82 -11.21 -6.56
CA PRO A 145 5.33 -11.94 -7.72
C PRO A 145 4.00 -12.66 -7.40
N GLY A 146 3.28 -13.09 -8.43
CA GLY A 146 2.09 -13.93 -8.22
C GLY A 146 2.44 -15.24 -7.51
N VAL A 147 1.83 -15.45 -6.34
CA VAL A 147 2.02 -16.67 -5.53
C VAL A 147 0.68 -17.31 -5.21
N SER A 148 0.69 -18.62 -5.07
CA SER A 148 -0.42 -19.45 -4.59
C SER A 148 -0.08 -20.06 -3.22
N LEU A 149 -1.01 -20.80 -2.59
CA LEU A 149 -0.75 -21.51 -1.33
C LEU A 149 0.37 -22.55 -1.46
N GLU A 150 0.54 -23.13 -2.65
CA GLU A 150 1.59 -24.14 -2.91
C GLU A 150 3.00 -23.52 -2.94
N ASP A 151 3.11 -22.23 -3.26
CA ASP A 151 4.40 -21.53 -3.36
C ASP A 151 4.91 -20.98 -2.01
N VAL A 152 4.02 -20.90 -1.01
CA VAL A 152 4.26 -20.24 0.28
C VAL A 152 4.28 -21.20 1.47
N HIS A 153 3.93 -22.47 1.25
CA HIS A 153 4.07 -23.57 2.20
C HIS A 153 5.33 -24.39 1.90
#